data_AF-A0A379VPG7-F1
#
_entry.id   AF-A0A379VPG7-F1
#
_cell.length_a   1.000
_cell.length_b   1.000
_cell.length_c   1.000
_cell.angle_alpha   90.00
_cell.angle_beta   90.00
_cell.angle_gamma   90.00
#
_symmetry.space_group_name_H-M   'P 1'
#
loop_
_entity.id
_entity.type
_entity.pdbx_description
1 polymer ?
#
loop_
_entity_poly.entity_id
_entity_poly.type
_entity_poly.pdbx_seq_one_letter_code
_entity_poly.pdbx_strand_id
1 'polypeptide(L)'
;MLLKNIVIGALMAIPALASANSLTETRERMAIEQQAIAYTVSQKWDKLDAMFQEYNTGFPTTSGGTHKLVIAWGGIYNLFSVDVSDNGISGVAKEWLKANPKSTGARLLQAMVFDAKAVNLRGEGAASTVDSDIWPKYKKLMIQEKEYLLKNKDIADKDVTWYQEMEMVARNLEDKELLYSTLEEASKKYPAYQNIYIEAMVARLPKWGGSPEEVEKIARMAAEKNKDQSDFLTTLISGVMQSITNLN
;
A
#
# COMPACT_ATOMS: atom_id res chain seq x y z
N MET A 1 26.19 -50.63 38.42
CA MET A 1 25.21 -50.78 37.32
C MET A 1 23.95 -50.07 37.82
N LEU A 2 23.52 -48.89 37.37
CA LEU A 2 23.60 -48.23 36.08
C LEU A 2 23.76 -46.69 36.25
N LEU A 3 24.44 -46.14 35.25
CA LEU A 3 24.77 -44.76 34.98
C LEU A 3 23.63 -44.05 34.19
N LYS A 4 23.68 -42.71 34.21
CA LYS A 4 23.32 -41.73 33.15
C LYS A 4 21.99 -40.96 33.21
N ASN A 5 22.18 -39.64 33.37
CA ASN A 5 21.63 -38.52 32.59
C ASN A 5 20.11 -38.24 32.75
N ILE A 6 19.64 -36.99 32.88
CA ILE A 6 19.75 -35.92 31.89
C ILE A 6 19.49 -34.56 32.56
N VAL A 7 20.40 -33.61 32.31
CA VAL A 7 20.15 -32.17 32.41
C VAL A 7 19.39 -31.76 31.14
N ILE A 8 18.15 -31.28 31.26
CA ILE A 8 17.55 -30.34 30.29
C ILE A 8 16.83 -29.26 31.10
N GLY A 9 17.59 -28.24 31.46
CA GLY A 9 17.07 -26.89 31.62
C GLY A 9 17.50 -26.10 30.39
N ALA A 10 16.60 -25.89 29.43
CA ALA A 10 16.83 -24.96 28.33
C ALA A 10 15.48 -24.47 27.75
N LEU A 11 15.25 -23.17 27.97
CA LEU A 11 14.44 -22.24 27.18
C LEU A 11 12.95 -22.58 26.90
N MET A 12 12.09 -22.10 27.79
CA MET A 12 10.76 -21.56 27.42
C MET A 12 10.75 -20.04 27.64
N ALA A 13 11.54 -19.29 26.86
CA ALA A 13 11.62 -17.82 26.96
C ALA A 13 11.47 -17.12 25.60
N ILE A 14 10.74 -17.71 24.65
CA ILE A 14 10.53 -17.13 23.31
C ILE A 14 9.13 -16.49 23.09
N PRO A 15 8.05 -16.73 23.88
CA PRO A 15 6.77 -16.04 23.63
C PRO A 15 6.73 -14.55 24.03
N ALA A 16 7.60 -14.09 24.93
CA ALA A 16 7.50 -12.73 25.51
C ALA A 16 8.04 -11.62 24.58
N LEU A 17 9.04 -11.93 23.75
CA LEU A 17 9.65 -10.94 22.84
C LEU A 17 8.76 -10.68 21.61
N ALA A 18 8.12 -11.73 21.07
CA ALA A 18 7.21 -11.59 19.93
C ALA A 18 5.95 -10.77 20.28
N SER A 19 5.42 -10.91 21.50
CA SER A 19 4.25 -10.15 21.97
C SER A 19 4.55 -8.70 22.34
N ALA A 20 5.76 -8.41 22.84
CA ALA A 20 6.20 -7.04 23.08
C ALA A 20 6.42 -6.26 21.78
N ASN A 21 7.00 -6.91 20.76
CA ASN A 21 7.19 -6.30 19.43
C ASN A 21 5.85 -6.04 18.73
N SER A 22 4.86 -6.94 18.82
CA SER A 22 3.54 -6.71 18.21
C SER A 22 2.75 -5.58 18.85
N LEU A 23 2.81 -5.43 20.18
CA LEU A 23 2.18 -4.31 20.88
C LEU A 23 2.86 -2.97 20.56
N THR A 24 4.20 -2.99 20.43
CA THR A 24 4.98 -1.81 20.03
C THR A 24 4.63 -1.39 18.61
N GLU A 25 4.65 -2.33 17.67
CA GLU A 25 4.24 -2.14 16.27
C GLU A 25 2.84 -1.53 16.15
N THR A 26 1.88 -2.07 16.90
CA THR A 26 0.49 -1.58 16.88
C THR A 26 0.44 -0.11 17.30
N ARG A 27 1.18 0.29 18.34
CA ARG A 27 1.23 1.69 18.79
C ARG A 27 1.94 2.59 17.80
N GLU A 28 3.01 2.13 17.17
CA GLU A 28 3.72 2.87 16.12
C GLU A 28 2.80 3.17 14.93
N ARG A 29 2.06 2.16 14.46
CA ARG A 29 1.07 2.33 13.39
C ARG A 29 0.01 3.36 13.75
N MET A 30 -0.63 3.19 14.91
CA MET A 30 -1.65 4.13 15.39
C MET A 30 -1.12 5.56 15.48
N ALA A 31 0.10 5.76 15.96
CA ALA A 31 0.71 7.08 16.06
C ALA A 31 0.93 7.72 14.68
N ILE A 32 1.43 6.95 13.71
CA ILE A 32 1.64 7.42 12.34
C ILE A 32 0.31 7.78 11.67
N GLU A 33 -0.69 6.89 11.75
CA GLU A 33 -2.04 7.12 11.20
C GLU A 33 -2.66 8.39 11.81
N GLN A 34 -2.68 8.48 13.14
CA GLN A 34 -3.26 9.61 13.84
C GLN A 34 -2.54 10.92 13.52
N GLN A 35 -1.23 10.90 13.32
CA GLN A 35 -0.48 12.11 12.95
C GLN A 35 -0.82 12.58 11.53
N ALA A 36 -0.86 11.67 10.55
CA ALA A 36 -1.26 11.98 9.18
C ALA A 36 -2.70 12.53 9.11
N ILE A 37 -3.62 11.88 9.84
CA ILE A 37 -5.00 12.32 10.01
C ILE A 37 -5.05 13.71 10.68
N ALA A 38 -4.32 13.93 11.76
CA ALA A 38 -4.34 15.19 12.49
C ALA A 38 -3.83 16.36 11.64
N TYR A 39 -2.79 16.15 10.83
CA TYR A 39 -2.35 17.15 9.86
C TYR A 39 -3.39 17.41 8.79
N THR A 40 -4.07 16.38 8.30
CA THR A 40 -5.14 16.50 7.30
C THR A 40 -6.34 17.30 7.85
N VAL A 41 -6.89 16.89 9.00
CA VAL A 41 -8.04 17.54 9.65
C VAL A 41 -7.71 18.99 10.03
N SER A 42 -6.50 19.25 10.51
CA SER A 42 -6.06 20.61 10.87
C SER A 42 -5.55 21.44 9.68
N GLN A 43 -5.64 20.91 8.45
CA GLN A 43 -5.15 21.53 7.22
C GLN A 43 -3.69 22.00 7.30
N LYS A 44 -2.85 21.26 8.04
CA LYS A 44 -1.41 21.54 8.16
C LYS A 44 -0.67 20.92 6.98
N TRP A 45 -1.01 21.37 5.77
CA TRP A 45 -0.56 20.81 4.49
C TRP A 45 0.96 20.74 4.37
N ASP A 46 1.68 21.79 4.78
CA ASP A 46 3.15 21.79 4.75
C ASP A 46 3.76 20.70 5.64
N LYS A 47 3.14 20.41 6.79
CA LYS A 47 3.59 19.34 7.69
C LYS A 47 3.31 17.96 7.11
N LEU A 48 2.17 17.82 6.43
CA LEU A 48 1.80 16.58 5.77
C LEU A 48 2.72 16.30 4.57
N ASP A 49 3.01 17.31 3.75
CA ASP A 49 3.98 17.25 2.66
C ASP A 49 5.38 16.86 3.18
N ALA A 50 5.84 17.50 4.26
CA ALA A 50 7.13 17.17 4.87
C ALA A 50 7.18 15.73 5.40
N MET A 51 6.10 15.24 6.01
CA MET A 51 5.98 13.87 6.51
C MET A 51 6.07 12.86 5.35
N PHE A 52 5.38 13.10 4.24
CA PHE A 52 5.46 12.21 3.07
C PHE A 52 6.80 12.27 2.37
N GLN A 53 7.45 13.43 2.31
CA GLN A 53 8.82 13.56 1.81
C GLN A 53 9.81 12.78 2.67
N GLU A 54 9.70 12.88 4.00
CA GLU A 54 10.52 12.10 4.93
C GLU A 54 10.33 10.60 4.69
N TYR A 55 9.08 10.14 4.56
CA TYR A 55 8.80 8.70 4.42
C TYR A 55 9.14 8.14 3.04
N ASN A 56 9.21 8.99 2.01
CA ASN A 56 9.79 8.64 0.72
C ASN A 56 11.33 8.68 0.72
N THR A 57 11.96 9.17 1.79
CA THR A 57 13.41 9.19 1.95
C THR A 57 13.86 8.02 2.82
N GLY A 58 14.51 7.03 2.21
CA GLY A 58 15.03 5.86 2.93
C GLY A 58 13.98 4.87 3.44
N PHE A 59 12.69 5.13 3.15
CA PHE A 59 11.55 4.23 3.41
C PHE A 59 11.52 3.67 4.83
N PRO A 60 11.53 4.52 5.88
CA PRO A 60 11.54 4.06 7.25
C PRO A 60 10.39 3.09 7.51
N THR A 61 10.68 2.04 8.26
CA THR A 61 9.71 1.05 8.69
C THR A 61 9.39 1.21 10.17
N THR A 62 8.27 0.63 10.58
CA THR A 62 7.95 0.35 11.98
C THR A 62 8.79 -0.84 12.50
N SER A 63 8.71 -1.12 13.79
CA SER A 63 9.39 -2.26 14.43
C SER A 63 9.00 -3.62 13.84
N GLY A 64 7.80 -3.74 13.28
CA GLY A 64 7.29 -4.89 12.52
C GLY A 64 7.57 -4.85 11.02
N GLY A 65 8.39 -3.91 10.53
CA GLY A 65 8.86 -3.90 9.14
C GLY A 65 7.90 -3.24 8.13
N THR A 66 6.79 -2.65 8.56
CA THR A 66 5.88 -1.97 7.62
C THR A 66 6.31 -0.55 7.35
N HIS A 67 6.39 -0.18 6.08
CA HIS A 67 6.77 1.18 5.68
C HIS A 67 5.78 2.21 6.21
N LYS A 68 6.31 3.24 6.88
CA LYS A 68 5.50 4.32 7.48
C LYS A 68 4.68 5.07 6.44
N LEU A 69 5.17 5.15 5.19
CA LEU A 69 4.46 5.76 4.06
C LEU A 69 3.09 5.12 3.82
N VAL A 70 3.00 3.78 3.81
CA VAL A 70 1.74 3.05 3.60
C VAL A 70 0.78 3.28 4.74
N ILE A 71 1.29 3.30 5.97
CA ILE A 71 0.47 3.54 7.16
C ILE A 71 -0.12 4.95 7.14
N ALA A 72 0.69 5.96 6.78
CA ALA A 72 0.24 7.35 6.67
C ALA A 72 -0.82 7.53 5.59
N TRP A 73 -0.60 7.01 4.37
CA TRP A 73 -1.59 7.04 3.30
C TRP A 73 -2.86 6.27 3.65
N GLY A 74 -2.72 5.07 4.21
CA GLY A 74 -3.84 4.23 4.64
C GLY A 74 -4.71 4.90 5.70
N GLY A 75 -4.12 5.59 6.68
CA GLY A 75 -4.87 6.34 7.68
C GLY A 75 -5.74 7.46 7.08
N ILE A 76 -5.19 8.21 6.11
CA ILE A 76 -5.95 9.25 5.40
C ILE A 76 -7.05 8.61 4.55
N TYR A 77 -6.70 7.64 3.70
CA TYR A 77 -7.66 7.01 2.80
C TYR A 77 -8.81 6.39 3.58
N ASN A 78 -8.54 5.57 4.60
CA ASN A 78 -9.57 4.87 5.38
C ASN A 78 -10.53 5.83 6.10
N LEU A 79 -10.04 6.98 6.58
CA LEU A 79 -10.88 7.95 7.27
C LEU A 79 -11.79 8.71 6.30
N PHE A 80 -11.28 9.10 5.13
CA PHE A 80 -11.97 10.04 4.25
C PHE A 80 -12.65 9.41 3.04
N SER A 81 -12.26 8.21 2.59
CA SER A 81 -12.77 7.59 1.36
C SER A 81 -14.22 7.08 1.48
N VAL A 82 -14.71 6.91 2.71
CA VAL A 82 -16.11 6.54 3.01
C VAL A 82 -17.11 7.59 2.51
N ASP A 83 -16.70 8.87 2.44
CA ASP A 83 -17.48 9.96 1.86
C ASP A 83 -16.74 10.53 0.64
N VAL A 84 -17.27 10.26 -0.55
CA VAL A 84 -16.67 10.71 -1.81
C VAL A 84 -17.13 12.12 -2.22
N SER A 85 -17.96 12.78 -1.42
CA SER A 85 -18.42 14.16 -1.63
C SER A 85 -17.37 15.20 -1.24
N ASP A 86 -17.72 16.49 -1.39
CA ASP A 86 -16.88 17.62 -0.98
C ASP A 86 -16.66 17.69 0.55
N ASN A 87 -17.35 16.89 1.37
CA ASN A 87 -17.11 16.80 2.81
C ASN A 87 -16.10 15.70 3.20
N GLY A 88 -15.79 14.77 2.29
CA GLY A 88 -14.82 13.70 2.53
C GLY A 88 -13.58 13.81 1.64
N ILE A 89 -13.14 12.70 1.05
CA ILE A 89 -11.84 12.63 0.36
C ILE A 89 -11.73 13.61 -0.81
N SER A 90 -12.82 13.86 -1.56
CA SER A 90 -12.81 14.84 -2.65
C SER A 90 -12.56 16.26 -2.13
N GLY A 91 -13.16 16.61 -0.99
CA GLY A 91 -12.95 17.90 -0.33
C GLY A 91 -11.52 18.08 0.17
N VAL A 92 -10.97 17.04 0.83
CA VAL A 92 -9.59 17.06 1.32
C VAL A 92 -8.60 17.26 0.18
N ALA A 93 -8.71 16.49 -0.91
CA ALA A 93 -7.85 16.63 -2.07
C ALA A 93 -7.92 18.04 -2.68
N LYS A 94 -9.14 18.59 -2.80
CA LYS A 94 -9.38 19.93 -3.33
C LYS A 94 -8.77 21.04 -2.46
N GLU A 95 -8.96 20.99 -1.14
CA GLU A 95 -8.41 22.02 -0.25
C GLU A 95 -6.88 21.93 -0.16
N TRP A 96 -6.30 20.73 -0.16
CA TRP A 96 -4.85 20.57 -0.18
C TRP A 96 -4.24 21.06 -1.51
N LEU A 97 -4.83 20.70 -2.66
CA LEU A 97 -4.40 21.20 -3.96
C LEU A 97 -4.54 22.72 -4.09
N LYS A 98 -5.59 23.30 -3.51
CA LYS A 98 -5.78 24.76 -3.49
C LYS A 98 -4.71 25.45 -2.67
N ALA A 99 -4.32 24.88 -1.53
CA ALA A 99 -3.26 25.43 -0.70
C ALA A 99 -1.87 25.31 -1.35
N ASN A 100 -1.59 24.18 -2.01
CA ASN A 100 -0.34 23.96 -2.71
C ASN A 100 -0.55 23.14 -4.01
N PRO A 101 -0.76 23.80 -5.17
CA PRO A 101 -0.98 23.11 -6.43
C PRO A 101 0.19 22.25 -6.91
N LYS A 102 1.39 22.45 -6.35
CA LYS A 102 2.60 21.69 -6.68
C LYS A 102 2.90 20.57 -5.69
N SER A 103 2.13 20.46 -4.61
CA SER A 103 2.28 19.38 -3.63
C SER A 103 2.22 18.02 -4.35
N THR A 104 3.21 17.19 -4.05
CA THR A 104 3.27 15.81 -4.51
C THR A 104 2.11 15.02 -3.89
N GLY A 105 1.91 15.14 -2.58
CA GLY A 105 0.86 14.44 -1.84
C GLY A 105 -0.54 14.87 -2.25
N ALA A 106 -0.81 16.17 -2.41
CA ALA A 106 -2.12 16.66 -2.83
C ALA A 106 -2.51 16.12 -4.22
N ARG A 107 -1.55 16.09 -5.15
CA ARG A 107 -1.77 15.52 -6.48
C ARG A 107 -2.01 14.02 -6.41
N LEU A 108 -1.28 13.29 -5.58
CA LEU A 108 -1.49 11.85 -5.41
C LEU A 108 -2.85 11.54 -4.75
N LEU A 109 -3.26 12.27 -3.71
CA LEU A 109 -4.58 12.11 -3.09
C LEU A 109 -5.71 12.36 -4.09
N GLN A 110 -5.53 13.32 -5.00
CA GLN A 110 -6.50 13.57 -6.07
C GLN A 110 -6.61 12.40 -7.07
N ALA A 111 -5.56 11.60 -7.26
CA ALA A 111 -5.66 10.34 -8.00
C ALA A 111 -6.50 9.33 -7.21
N MET A 112 -6.20 9.13 -5.93
CA MET A 112 -6.93 8.21 -5.03
C MET A 112 -8.43 8.54 -4.88
N VAL A 113 -8.85 9.79 -5.15
CA VAL A 113 -10.28 10.16 -5.20
C VAL A 113 -11.04 9.35 -6.27
N PHE A 114 -10.41 9.01 -7.39
CA PHE A 114 -11.05 8.20 -8.44
C PHE A 114 -11.29 6.77 -7.96
N ASP A 115 -10.31 6.16 -7.31
CA ASP A 115 -10.46 4.86 -6.66
C ASP A 115 -11.52 4.88 -5.58
N ALA A 116 -11.51 5.86 -4.67
CA ALA A 116 -12.52 5.99 -3.63
C ALA A 116 -13.94 6.06 -4.23
N LYS A 117 -14.12 6.82 -5.32
CA LYS A 117 -15.39 6.87 -6.07
C LYS A 117 -15.74 5.53 -6.70
N ALA A 118 -14.77 4.80 -7.22
CA ALA A 118 -14.99 3.50 -7.85
C ALA A 118 -15.41 2.46 -6.80
N VAL A 119 -14.73 2.41 -5.66
CA VAL A 119 -15.07 1.54 -4.52
C VAL A 119 -16.44 1.90 -3.96
N ASN A 120 -16.73 3.19 -3.72
CA ASN A 120 -18.03 3.64 -3.25
C ASN A 120 -19.17 3.26 -4.21
N LEU A 121 -18.94 3.41 -5.52
CA LEU A 121 -19.90 3.03 -6.56
C LEU A 121 -20.13 1.51 -6.62
N ARG A 122 -19.06 0.72 -6.46
CA ARG A 122 -19.13 -0.75 -6.42
C ARG A 122 -19.88 -1.24 -5.19
N GLY A 123 -19.74 -0.52 -4.08
CA GLY A 123 -20.28 -0.91 -2.78
C GLY A 123 -19.48 -2.06 -2.14
N GLU A 124 -20.01 -2.54 -1.03
CA GLU A 124 -19.45 -3.66 -0.28
C GLU A 124 -19.93 -5.00 -0.86
N GLY A 125 -19.15 -6.06 -0.67
CA GLY A 125 -19.51 -7.42 -1.09
C GLY A 125 -18.61 -8.02 -2.17
N ALA A 126 -18.92 -9.26 -2.55
CA ALA A 126 -18.16 -10.00 -3.54
C ALA A 126 -18.35 -9.39 -4.94
N ALA A 127 -17.32 -9.46 -5.80
CA ALA A 127 -17.44 -8.95 -7.17
C ALA A 127 -18.59 -9.63 -7.95
N SER A 128 -18.90 -10.89 -7.66
CA SER A 128 -20.01 -11.63 -8.26
C SER A 128 -21.40 -11.14 -7.85
N THR A 129 -21.52 -10.32 -6.80
CA THR A 129 -22.79 -9.75 -6.33
C THR A 129 -23.00 -8.31 -6.80
N VAL A 130 -22.03 -7.72 -7.51
CA VAL A 130 -22.11 -6.35 -8.04
C VAL A 130 -22.91 -6.37 -9.34
N ASP A 131 -23.87 -5.45 -9.46
CA ASP A 131 -24.67 -5.26 -10.67
C ASP A 131 -23.76 -5.04 -11.89
N SER A 132 -24.04 -5.75 -12.99
CA SER A 132 -23.27 -5.66 -14.22
C SER A 132 -23.14 -4.23 -14.77
N ASP A 133 -24.14 -3.39 -14.55
CA ASP A 133 -24.18 -2.00 -15.02
C ASP A 133 -23.24 -1.06 -14.26
N ILE A 134 -22.68 -1.51 -13.13
CA ILE A 134 -21.68 -0.78 -12.35
C ILE A 134 -20.30 -0.88 -12.98
N TRP A 135 -19.94 -2.02 -13.56
CA TRP A 135 -18.59 -2.27 -14.06
C TRP A 135 -18.12 -1.28 -15.14
N PRO A 136 -18.94 -0.87 -16.13
CA PRO A 136 -18.52 0.17 -17.08
C PRO A 136 -18.18 1.50 -16.41
N LYS A 137 -18.95 1.89 -15.38
CA LYS A 137 -18.72 3.14 -14.63
C LYS A 137 -17.50 3.03 -13.72
N TYR A 138 -17.29 1.87 -13.10
CA TYR A 138 -16.09 1.54 -12.32
C TYR A 138 -14.83 1.64 -13.20
N LYS A 139 -14.82 0.94 -14.35
CA LYS A 139 -13.69 0.97 -15.31
C LYS A 139 -13.44 2.39 -15.83
N LYS A 140 -14.48 3.19 -16.03
CA LYS A 140 -14.32 4.61 -16.41
C LYS A 140 -13.55 5.41 -15.35
N LEU A 141 -13.84 5.21 -14.06
CA LEU A 141 -13.11 5.89 -12.97
C LEU A 141 -11.64 5.47 -12.94
N MET A 142 -11.35 4.19 -13.13
CA MET A 142 -9.98 3.66 -13.22
C MET A 142 -9.21 4.23 -14.44
N ILE A 143 -9.89 4.43 -15.57
CA ILE A 143 -9.29 5.12 -16.73
C ILE A 143 -8.97 6.59 -16.38
N GLN A 144 -9.89 7.29 -15.70
CA GLN A 144 -9.65 8.67 -15.29
C GLN A 144 -8.49 8.79 -14.30
N GLU A 145 -8.35 7.82 -13.39
CA GLU A 145 -7.20 7.74 -12.50
C GLU A 145 -5.89 7.51 -13.26
N LYS A 146 -5.87 6.53 -14.19
CA LYS A 146 -4.74 6.27 -15.08
C LYS A 146 -4.30 7.54 -15.80
N GLU A 147 -5.24 8.23 -16.44
CA GLU A 147 -4.99 9.47 -17.17
C GLU A 147 -4.44 10.57 -16.26
N TYR A 148 -5.00 10.71 -15.06
CA TYR A 148 -4.55 11.69 -14.09
C TYR A 148 -3.13 11.39 -13.59
N LEU A 149 -2.82 10.13 -13.25
CA LEU A 149 -1.49 9.68 -12.83
C LEU A 149 -0.46 9.90 -13.93
N LEU A 150 -0.78 9.53 -15.19
CA LEU A 150 0.10 9.75 -16.34
C LEU A 150 0.35 11.24 -16.60
N LYS A 151 -0.66 12.09 -16.49
CA LYS A 151 -0.51 13.55 -16.61
C LYS A 151 0.38 14.13 -15.51
N ASN A 152 0.39 13.53 -14.33
CA ASN A 152 1.19 13.94 -13.17
C ASN A 152 2.39 13.02 -12.94
N LYS A 153 2.92 12.35 -13.97
CA LYS A 153 4.04 11.40 -13.81
C LYS A 153 5.30 12.04 -13.20
N ASP A 154 5.42 13.37 -13.20
CA ASP A 154 6.50 14.08 -12.50
C ASP A 154 6.54 13.83 -10.98
N ILE A 155 5.45 13.34 -10.37
CA ILE A 155 5.41 12.96 -8.95
C ILE A 155 5.94 11.55 -8.68
N ALA A 156 6.00 10.68 -9.69
CA ALA A 156 6.50 9.31 -9.54
C ALA A 156 7.96 9.27 -9.04
N ASP A 157 8.71 10.32 -9.32
CA ASP A 157 10.10 10.48 -8.90
C ASP A 157 10.27 10.90 -7.44
N LYS A 158 9.18 11.32 -6.80
CA LYS A 158 9.18 11.94 -5.47
C LYS A 158 8.36 11.13 -4.47
N ASP A 159 7.35 10.40 -4.96
CA ASP A 159 6.50 9.56 -4.14
C ASP A 159 6.30 8.20 -4.80
N VAL A 160 6.86 7.15 -4.17
CA VAL A 160 6.79 5.78 -4.67
C VAL A 160 5.35 5.26 -4.71
N THR A 161 4.44 5.83 -3.91
CA THR A 161 3.03 5.45 -3.91
C THR A 161 2.37 5.70 -5.28
N TRP A 162 2.89 6.60 -6.12
CA TRP A 162 2.42 6.72 -7.53
C TRP A 162 2.47 5.38 -8.28
N TYR A 163 3.53 4.59 -8.08
CA TYR A 163 3.67 3.28 -8.73
C TYR A 163 2.65 2.28 -8.18
N GLN A 164 2.39 2.30 -6.87
CA GLN A 164 1.38 1.43 -6.26
C GLN A 164 -0.02 1.76 -6.78
N GLU A 165 -0.39 3.05 -6.89
CA GLU A 165 -1.67 3.45 -7.47
C GLU A 165 -1.77 3.02 -8.94
N MET A 166 -0.69 3.15 -9.71
CA MET A 166 -0.67 2.70 -11.10
C MET A 166 -0.79 1.16 -11.23
N GLU A 167 -0.17 0.39 -10.34
CA GLU A 167 -0.32 -1.07 -10.27
C GLU A 167 -1.75 -1.48 -9.87
N MET A 168 -2.36 -0.76 -8.94
CA MET A 168 -3.76 -0.91 -8.55
C MET A 168 -4.71 -0.62 -9.72
N VAL A 169 -4.48 0.48 -10.45
CA VAL A 169 -5.22 0.81 -11.67
C VAL A 169 -5.06 -0.29 -12.72
N ALA A 170 -3.83 -0.79 -12.92
CA ALA A 170 -3.55 -1.86 -13.86
C ALA A 170 -4.31 -3.15 -13.50
N ARG A 171 -4.34 -3.52 -12.21
CA ARG A 171 -5.13 -4.65 -11.70
C ARG A 171 -6.61 -4.49 -12.03
N ASN A 172 -7.17 -3.33 -11.72
CA ASN A 172 -8.60 -3.04 -11.87
C ASN A 172 -9.05 -2.88 -13.34
N LEU A 173 -8.12 -2.55 -14.24
CA LEU A 173 -8.33 -2.53 -15.69
C LEU A 173 -7.98 -3.86 -16.37
N GLU A 174 -7.48 -4.84 -15.62
CA GLU A 174 -6.97 -6.11 -16.16
C GLU A 174 -5.82 -5.90 -17.18
N ASP A 175 -5.08 -4.80 -17.05
CA ASP A 175 -4.03 -4.35 -17.96
C ASP A 175 -2.67 -4.89 -17.51
N LYS A 176 -2.36 -6.13 -17.93
CA LYS A 176 -1.11 -6.81 -17.54
C LYS A 176 0.15 -6.08 -18.05
N GLU A 177 0.09 -5.47 -19.21
CA GLU A 177 1.23 -4.74 -19.78
C GLU A 177 1.55 -3.50 -18.93
N LEU A 178 0.53 -2.74 -18.54
CA LEU A 178 0.69 -1.62 -17.62
C LEU A 178 1.26 -2.07 -16.27
N LEU A 179 0.76 -3.18 -15.71
CA LEU A 179 1.24 -3.72 -14.45
C LEU A 179 2.74 -4.03 -14.50
N TYR A 180 3.17 -4.83 -15.48
CA TYR A 180 4.56 -5.27 -15.56
C TYR A 180 5.52 -4.15 -15.95
N SER A 181 5.12 -3.22 -16.83
CA SER A 181 5.94 -2.06 -17.17
C SER A 181 6.09 -1.09 -15.98
N THR A 182 5.02 -0.89 -15.20
CA THR A 182 5.05 -0.10 -13.96
C THR A 182 5.95 -0.74 -12.92
N LEU A 183 5.81 -2.04 -12.67
CA LEU A 183 6.68 -2.79 -11.74
C LEU A 183 8.14 -2.76 -12.18
N GLU A 184 8.42 -2.90 -13.48
CA GLU A 184 9.79 -2.84 -13.99
C GLU A 184 10.42 -1.47 -13.76
N GLU A 185 9.69 -0.38 -14.03
CA GLU A 185 10.15 0.99 -13.77
C GLU A 185 10.37 1.21 -12.27
N ALA A 186 9.37 0.86 -11.45
CA ALA A 186 9.40 1.03 -10.00
C ALA A 186 10.55 0.25 -9.36
N SER A 187 10.74 -1.02 -9.73
CA SER A 187 11.78 -1.87 -9.15
C SER A 187 13.21 -1.49 -9.55
N LYS A 188 13.39 -0.79 -10.67
CA LYS A 188 14.68 -0.20 -11.03
C LYS A 188 14.98 1.03 -10.17
N LYS A 189 13.94 1.80 -9.85
CA LYS A 189 14.07 3.08 -9.15
C LYS A 189 14.08 2.95 -7.63
N TYR A 190 13.22 2.09 -7.10
CA TYR A 190 12.97 1.88 -5.67
C TYR A 190 13.06 0.39 -5.32
N PRO A 191 14.19 -0.30 -5.61
CA PRO A 191 14.31 -1.74 -5.42
C PRO A 191 14.05 -2.20 -3.98
N ALA A 192 14.35 -1.36 -2.99
CA ALA A 192 14.18 -1.68 -1.57
C ALA A 192 12.77 -1.41 -1.03
N TYR A 193 11.88 -0.77 -1.81
CA TYR A 193 10.52 -0.47 -1.35
C TYR A 193 9.62 -1.68 -1.59
N GLN A 194 9.32 -2.44 -0.55
CA GLN A 194 8.66 -3.75 -0.68
C GLN A 194 7.27 -3.68 -1.29
N ASN A 195 6.52 -2.60 -1.06
CA ASN A 195 5.10 -2.59 -1.39
C ASN A 195 4.80 -2.54 -2.90
N ILE A 196 5.75 -2.13 -3.76
CA ILE A 196 5.57 -2.28 -5.23
C ILE A 196 5.51 -3.76 -5.63
N TYR A 197 6.30 -4.61 -4.97
CA TYR A 197 6.26 -6.04 -5.24
C TYR A 197 5.01 -6.69 -4.64
N ILE A 198 4.62 -6.26 -3.44
CA ILE A 198 3.40 -6.77 -2.77
C ILE A 198 2.16 -6.42 -3.60
N GLU A 199 2.02 -5.18 -4.03
CA GLU A 199 0.86 -4.74 -4.82
C GLU A 199 0.81 -5.46 -6.17
N ALA A 200 1.95 -5.60 -6.87
CA ALA A 200 2.00 -6.38 -8.10
C ALA A 200 1.69 -7.89 -7.90
N MET A 201 2.14 -8.50 -6.79
CA MET A 201 1.78 -9.88 -6.44
C MET A 201 0.28 -9.99 -6.15
N VAL A 202 -0.30 -9.06 -5.39
CA VAL A 202 -1.74 -9.01 -5.12
C VAL A 202 -2.52 -8.90 -6.43
N ALA A 203 -2.08 -8.05 -7.35
CA ALA A 203 -2.69 -7.89 -8.67
C ALA A 203 -2.72 -9.17 -9.52
N ARG A 204 -1.86 -10.15 -9.20
CA ARG A 204 -1.77 -11.42 -9.92
C ARG A 204 -2.22 -12.63 -9.11
N LEU A 205 -2.91 -12.41 -7.98
CA LEU A 205 -3.62 -13.50 -7.32
C LEU A 205 -4.71 -14.09 -8.23
N PRO A 206 -5.03 -15.40 -8.12
CA PRO A 206 -6.07 -16.05 -8.93
C PRO A 206 -7.44 -15.37 -8.87
N LYS A 207 -7.80 -14.79 -7.71
CA LYS A 207 -9.05 -14.03 -7.53
C LYS A 207 -9.15 -12.76 -8.40
N TRP A 208 -8.02 -12.30 -8.94
CA TRP A 208 -7.91 -11.17 -9.87
C TRP A 208 -7.48 -11.61 -11.28
N GLY A 209 -7.80 -12.87 -11.65
CA GLY A 209 -7.52 -13.43 -12.97
C GLY A 209 -6.05 -13.78 -13.21
N GLY A 210 -5.26 -13.90 -12.15
CA GLY A 210 -3.83 -14.26 -12.24
C GLY A 210 -3.56 -15.72 -11.95
N SER A 211 -2.30 -16.05 -11.68
CA SER A 211 -1.89 -17.42 -11.35
C SER A 211 -0.80 -17.45 -10.28
N PRO A 212 -0.65 -18.58 -9.55
CA PRO A 212 0.47 -18.76 -8.62
C PRO A 212 1.84 -18.56 -9.28
N GLU A 213 2.00 -18.95 -10.55
CA GLU A 213 3.23 -18.76 -11.32
C GLU A 213 3.52 -17.28 -11.59
N GLU A 214 2.49 -16.46 -11.87
CA GLU A 214 2.65 -15.02 -12.01
C GLU A 214 3.08 -14.37 -10.68
N VAL A 215 2.51 -14.81 -9.56
CA VAL A 215 2.91 -14.36 -8.21
C VAL A 215 4.35 -14.76 -7.91
N GLU A 216 4.71 -16.02 -8.19
CA GLU A 216 6.07 -16.54 -7.97
C GLU A 216 7.10 -15.78 -8.83
N LYS A 217 6.77 -15.47 -10.08
CA LYS A 217 7.63 -14.67 -10.96
C LYS A 217 7.97 -13.31 -10.33
N ILE A 218 6.98 -12.63 -9.74
CA ILE A 218 7.18 -11.34 -9.08
C ILE A 218 7.98 -11.52 -7.78
N ALA A 219 7.69 -12.55 -6.99
CA ALA A 219 8.46 -12.87 -5.78
C ALA A 219 9.94 -13.13 -6.09
N ARG A 220 10.25 -13.86 -7.18
CA ARG A 220 11.63 -14.10 -7.64
C ARG A 220 12.31 -12.80 -8.06
N MET A 221 11.60 -11.95 -8.81
CA MET A 221 12.11 -10.63 -9.18
C MET A 221 12.43 -9.77 -7.94
N ALA A 222 11.56 -9.77 -6.94
CA ALA A 222 11.76 -9.06 -5.69
C ALA A 222 12.99 -9.59 -4.94
N ALA A 223 13.11 -10.91 -4.81
CA ALA A 223 14.25 -11.58 -4.19
C ALA A 223 15.56 -11.27 -4.94
N GLU A 224 15.54 -11.26 -6.27
CA GLU A 224 16.72 -11.00 -7.08
C GLU A 224 17.23 -9.57 -6.97
N LYS A 225 16.33 -8.61 -6.80
CA LYS A 225 16.67 -7.19 -6.61
C LYS A 225 17.15 -6.87 -5.19
N ASN A 226 16.87 -7.75 -4.24
CA ASN A 226 17.13 -7.55 -2.80
C ASN A 226 17.90 -8.71 -2.17
N LYS A 227 18.77 -9.38 -2.93
CA LYS A 227 19.51 -10.59 -2.49
C LYS A 227 20.31 -10.40 -1.20
N ASP A 228 20.70 -9.16 -0.89
CA ASP A 228 21.50 -8.82 0.29
C ASP A 228 20.63 -8.46 1.53
N GLN A 229 19.30 -8.53 1.44
CA GLN A 229 18.38 -8.17 2.52
C GLN A 229 17.52 -9.37 2.95
N SER A 230 17.97 -10.13 3.96
CA SER A 230 17.24 -11.30 4.46
C SER A 230 15.84 -10.99 4.99
N ASP A 231 15.66 -9.81 5.60
CA ASP A 231 14.41 -9.40 6.24
C ASP A 231 13.32 -9.00 5.22
N PHE A 232 13.74 -8.77 3.97
CA PHE A 232 12.87 -8.39 2.86
C PHE A 232 11.91 -9.52 2.48
N LEU A 233 12.39 -10.76 2.41
CA LEU A 233 11.58 -11.92 2.03
C LEU A 233 10.53 -12.28 3.08
N THR A 234 10.88 -12.18 4.37
CA THR A 234 9.94 -12.44 5.48
C THR A 234 8.77 -11.45 5.46
N THR A 235 9.07 -10.17 5.18
CA THR A 235 8.03 -9.12 5.12
C THR A 235 7.14 -9.26 3.88
N LEU A 236 7.72 -9.62 2.73
CA LEU A 236 6.95 -9.92 1.50
C LEU A 236 5.94 -11.05 1.71
N ILE A 237 6.36 -12.17 2.32
CA ILE A 237 5.47 -13.31 2.58
C ILE A 237 4.33 -12.90 3.50
N SER A 238 4.64 -12.16 4.58
CA SER A 238 3.64 -11.66 5.53
C SER A 238 2.61 -10.75 4.85
N GLY A 239 3.06 -9.79 4.02
CA GLY A 239 2.17 -8.85 3.33
C GLY A 239 1.22 -9.52 2.32
N VAL A 240 1.70 -10.52 1.58
CA VAL A 240 0.85 -11.32 0.69
C VAL A 240 -0.18 -12.13 1.48
N MET A 241 0.25 -12.77 2.58
CA MET A 241 -0.65 -13.55 3.45
C MET A 241 -1.74 -12.68 4.08
N GLN A 242 -1.41 -11.48 4.56
CA GLN A 242 -2.38 -10.54 5.12
C GLN A 242 -3.42 -10.09 4.07
N SER A 243 -3.00 -9.88 2.83
CA SER A 243 -3.87 -9.52 1.69
C SER A 243 -4.78 -10.67 1.25
N ILE A 244 -4.38 -11.91 1.52
CA ILE A 244 -5.23 -13.10 1.35
C ILE A 244 -6.28 -13.15 2.46
N THR A 245 -5.94 -12.83 3.72
CA THR A 245 -6.86 -12.95 4.87
C THR A 245 -7.86 -11.80 5.02
N ASN A 246 -7.48 -10.55 4.70
CA ASN A 246 -8.31 -9.35 4.96
C ASN A 246 -9.43 -9.11 3.93
N LEU A 247 -9.64 -10.01 2.97
CA LEU A 247 -10.60 -9.85 1.87
C LEU A 247 -11.58 -11.04 1.75
N ASN A 248 -11.74 -11.81 2.83
CA ASN A 248 -12.76 -12.84 3.00
C ASN A 248 -13.88 -12.36 3.93
#